data_AF-A0A4R8B7N6-F1
#
_entry.id   AF-A0A4R8B7N6-F1
#
_cell.length_a   1.000
_cell.length_b   1.000
_cell.length_c   1.000
_cell.angle_alpha   90.00
_cell.angle_beta   90.00
_cell.angle_gamma   90.00
#
_symmetry.space_group_name_H-M   'P 1'
#
loop_
_entity.id
_entity.type
_entity.pdbx_description
1 polymer ?
#
loop_
_entity_poly.entity_id
_entity_poly.type
_entity_poly.pdbx_seq_one_letter_code
_entity_poly.pdbx_strand_id
1 'polypeptide(L)'
;MINYLLKSGILLLVFYAVYKLWLENEKMFRFNRAYLLLSLVFSLTIPLQFVSFESSISNKIEYVQLDDLVIQKSNQSLTAFIENLNLSNVILRLYFFVVFILILRFAINLYAFYKNAKTNEVRFISGEKVILLQESILPHSFWNAIFINKVEFENNKIPSELIAHEKAHLKQKHSLDILFVEFLQIVFWFNPLLIFYKKAIKLNHEFLADQAVNNQFNAVSHYQNLLLDIASNKTNVALASNINYLITKKRFVMMTKKESPVTAVVKVFCVAVISGLLLFVFSAKTIAQQNKQQQKSVINNNDPIEKQPEFPGGMTEFYKFIGKNFKAPADNKTAGKIYLEFIVEKDGSLSEFKILKDIGHGVADEAVRVLKLSPKWNPGMDKGVPVRVLYNLPIMIQPEK
;
A
#
# COMPACT_ATOMS: atom_id res chain seq x y z
N MET A 1 5.59 6.31 2.72
CA MET A 1 5.42 5.11 3.57
C MET A 1 4.07 5.07 4.30
N ILE A 2 3.70 6.09 5.10
CA ILE A 2 2.46 6.06 5.92
C ILE A 2 1.18 5.89 5.06
N ASN A 3 1.09 6.61 3.93
CA ASN A 3 -0.05 6.52 3.00
C ASN A 3 -0.20 5.12 2.39
N TYR A 4 0.92 4.44 2.14
CA TYR A 4 0.91 3.07 1.64
C TYR A 4 0.33 2.13 2.69
N LEU A 5 0.84 2.18 3.93
CA LEU A 5 0.37 1.35 5.04
C LEU A 5 -1.11 1.54 5.35
N LEU A 6 -1.60 2.78 5.28
CA LEU A 6 -3.01 3.10 5.50
C LEU A 6 -3.89 2.54 4.38
N LYS A 7 -3.50 2.73 3.11
CA LYS A 7 -4.23 2.18 1.95
C LYS A 7 -4.26 0.65 1.99
N SER A 8 -3.13 -0.01 2.25
CA SER A 8 -3.05 -1.47 2.36
C SER A 8 -3.84 -1.99 3.56
N GLY A 9 -3.84 -1.27 4.69
CA GLY A 9 -4.61 -1.62 5.89
C GLY A 9 -6.12 -1.57 5.66
N ILE A 10 -6.63 -0.51 5.00
CA ILE A 10 -8.05 -0.42 4.63
C ILE A 10 -8.42 -1.56 3.68
N LEU A 11 -7.59 -1.83 2.68
CA LEU A 11 -7.88 -2.87 1.70
C LEU A 11 -7.88 -4.28 2.33
N LEU A 12 -6.93 -4.55 3.24
CA LEU A 12 -6.93 -5.76 4.07
C LEU A 12 -8.24 -5.92 4.85
N LEU A 13 -8.71 -4.84 5.48
CA LEU A 13 -9.93 -4.83 6.29
C LEU A 13 -11.17 -5.08 5.43
N VAL A 14 -11.29 -4.41 4.29
CA VAL A 14 -12.41 -4.59 3.35
C VAL A 14 -12.46 -6.03 2.84
N PHE A 15 -11.34 -6.57 2.37
CA PHE A 15 -11.31 -7.95 1.91
C PHE A 15 -11.62 -8.95 3.02
N TYR A 16 -11.14 -8.71 4.23
CA TYR A 16 -11.45 -9.57 5.38
C TYR A 16 -12.93 -9.49 5.74
N ALA A 17 -13.55 -8.31 5.68
CA ALA A 17 -14.98 -8.14 5.95
C ALA A 17 -15.83 -8.89 4.92
N VAL A 18 -15.49 -8.81 3.63
CA VAL A 18 -16.16 -9.60 2.57
C VAL A 18 -16.06 -11.10 2.87
N TYR A 19 -14.87 -11.59 3.25
CA TYR A 19 -14.73 -12.98 3.67
C TYR A 19 -15.64 -13.29 4.87
N LYS A 20 -15.55 -12.49 5.94
CA LYS A 20 -16.18 -12.75 7.22
C LYS A 20 -17.70 -12.76 7.12
N LEU A 21 -18.27 -11.83 6.37
CA LEU A 21 -19.72 -11.65 6.26
C LEU A 21 -20.33 -12.56 5.19
N TRP A 22 -19.62 -12.83 4.10
CA TRP A 22 -20.21 -13.46 2.93
C TRP A 22 -19.70 -14.87 2.62
N LEU A 23 -18.41 -15.13 2.86
CA LEU A 23 -17.73 -16.36 2.39
C LEU A 23 -17.44 -17.37 3.50
N GLU A 24 -17.13 -16.94 4.72
CA GLU A 24 -16.72 -17.82 5.83
C GLU A 24 -17.75 -18.92 6.09
N ASN A 25 -19.03 -18.60 5.90
CA ASN A 25 -20.11 -19.54 6.14
C ASN A 25 -20.42 -20.46 4.97
N GLU A 26 -19.73 -20.35 3.83
CA GLU A 26 -20.05 -21.07 2.61
C GLU A 26 -19.14 -22.27 2.39
N LYS A 27 -19.71 -23.36 1.84
CA LYS A 27 -19.00 -24.64 1.64
C LYS A 27 -18.08 -24.64 0.41
N MET A 28 -17.60 -23.46 0.01
CA MET A 28 -16.66 -23.24 -1.09
C MET A 28 -15.22 -23.12 -0.57
N PHE A 29 -14.77 -24.08 0.23
CA PHE A 29 -13.52 -23.97 1.02
C PHE A 29 -12.26 -23.76 0.17
N ARG A 30 -12.20 -24.33 -1.04
CA ARG A 30 -11.09 -24.09 -1.98
C ARG A 30 -11.05 -22.65 -2.49
N PHE A 31 -12.22 -22.10 -2.82
CA PHE A 31 -12.34 -20.70 -3.22
C PHE A 31 -12.01 -19.77 -2.05
N ASN A 32 -12.54 -20.06 -0.87
CA ASN A 32 -12.24 -19.29 0.35
C ASN A 32 -10.74 -19.27 0.68
N ARG A 33 -10.05 -20.40 0.55
CA ARG A 33 -8.58 -20.48 0.69
C ARG A 33 -7.88 -19.54 -0.30
N ALA A 34 -8.22 -19.65 -1.59
CA ALA A 34 -7.63 -18.83 -2.64
C ALA A 34 -7.92 -17.34 -2.40
N TYR A 35 -9.16 -16.99 -2.08
CA TYR A 35 -9.58 -15.63 -1.77
C TYR A 35 -8.77 -15.02 -0.61
N LEU A 36 -8.64 -15.74 0.52
CA LEU A 36 -7.90 -15.26 1.68
C LEU A 36 -6.41 -15.01 1.39
N LEU A 37 -5.78 -15.86 0.58
CA LEU A 37 -4.37 -15.70 0.20
C LEU A 37 -4.19 -14.59 -0.84
N LEU A 38 -5.03 -14.56 -1.87
CA LEU A 38 -4.97 -13.55 -2.92
C LEU A 38 -5.31 -12.17 -2.36
N SER A 39 -6.23 -12.06 -1.42
CA SER A 39 -6.56 -10.77 -0.81
C SER A 39 -5.40 -10.19 -0.01
N LEU A 40 -4.60 -11.03 0.67
CA LEU A 40 -3.35 -10.60 1.31
C LEU A 40 -2.38 -10.03 0.26
N VAL A 41 -2.15 -10.75 -0.84
CA VAL A 41 -1.25 -10.30 -1.91
C VAL A 41 -1.75 -9.01 -2.57
N PHE A 42 -3.04 -8.95 -2.96
CA PHE A 42 -3.64 -7.78 -3.59
C PHE A 42 -3.67 -6.57 -2.68
N SER A 43 -3.94 -6.76 -1.38
CA SER A 43 -3.94 -5.65 -0.43
C SER A 43 -2.59 -4.93 -0.31
N LEU A 44 -1.49 -5.66 -0.53
CA LEU A 44 -0.13 -5.14 -0.48
C LEU A 44 0.33 -4.64 -1.87
N THR A 45 -0.04 -5.31 -2.94
CA THR A 45 0.43 -4.99 -4.30
C THR A 45 -0.36 -3.86 -4.97
N ILE A 46 -1.68 -3.78 -4.79
CA ILE A 46 -2.51 -2.72 -5.40
C ILE A 46 -2.00 -1.33 -5.02
N PRO A 47 -1.70 -1.02 -3.74
CA PRO A 47 -1.18 0.29 -3.38
C PRO A 47 0.22 0.61 -3.92
N LEU A 48 1.00 -0.39 -4.36
CA LEU A 48 2.33 -0.21 -4.98
C LEU A 48 2.26 0.21 -6.45
N GLN A 49 1.23 -0.24 -7.18
CA GLN A 49 1.06 0.05 -8.62
C GLN A 49 0.75 1.52 -8.94
N PHE A 50 0.60 2.38 -7.92
CA PHE A 50 0.42 3.83 -8.06
C PHE A 50 1.73 4.62 -8.10
N VAL A 51 2.88 3.96 -8.28
CA VAL A 51 4.11 4.64 -8.69
C VAL A 51 3.98 4.92 -10.19
N SER A 52 3.81 6.19 -10.51
CA SER A 52 3.55 6.81 -11.80
C SER A 52 4.17 6.09 -13.00
N PHE A 53 3.35 5.70 -13.98
CA PHE A 53 3.81 5.70 -15.37
C PHE A 53 3.82 7.16 -15.81
N GLU A 54 5.01 7.75 -15.93
CA GLU A 54 5.17 9.05 -16.55
C GLU A 54 4.74 8.94 -18.02
N SER A 55 3.55 9.43 -18.37
CA SER A 55 3.24 9.72 -19.76
C SER A 55 4.07 10.93 -20.15
N SER A 56 5.16 10.70 -20.88
CA SER A 56 6.01 11.72 -21.49
C SER A 56 5.23 12.48 -22.58
N ILE A 57 4.33 13.37 -22.18
CA ILE A 57 3.85 14.46 -23.02
C ILE A 57 4.48 15.72 -22.43
N SER A 58 5.70 15.98 -22.92
CA SER A 58 6.50 17.13 -22.53
C SER A 58 5.85 18.41 -23.03
N ASN A 59 5.15 19.12 -22.13
CA ASN A 59 4.92 20.55 -22.27
C ASN A 59 5.95 21.25 -21.37
N LYS A 60 7.21 21.27 -21.82
CA LYS A 60 8.30 21.98 -21.15
C LYS A 60 7.96 23.49 -21.22
N ILE A 61 7.63 24.08 -20.07
CA ILE A 61 7.61 25.53 -19.87
C ILE A 61 8.69 25.80 -18.83
N GLU A 62 9.72 26.53 -19.24
CA GLU A 62 10.94 26.76 -18.48
C GLU A 62 10.95 28.21 -17.99
N TYR A 63 11.31 28.40 -16.72
CA TYR A 63 11.22 29.67 -16.00
C TYR A 63 12.64 30.23 -15.80
N VAL A 64 12.86 31.50 -16.11
CA VAL A 64 14.13 32.20 -15.81
C VAL A 64 13.91 33.14 -14.64
N GLN A 65 14.56 32.87 -13.50
CA GLN A 65 14.60 33.74 -12.34
C GLN A 65 16.02 34.30 -12.19
N LEU A 66 16.17 35.62 -12.05
CA LEU A 66 17.45 36.25 -11.75
C LEU A 66 17.75 36.12 -10.24
N ASP A 67 18.99 35.78 -9.91
CA ASP A 67 19.43 35.59 -8.52
C ASP A 67 19.54 36.92 -7.76
N ASP A 68 19.00 36.95 -6.54
CA ASP A 68 19.39 37.93 -5.52
C ASP A 68 20.63 37.40 -4.78
N LEU A 69 21.70 38.20 -4.75
CA LEU A 69 22.90 37.94 -3.96
C LEU A 69 22.59 38.09 -2.46
N VAL A 70 22.51 36.97 -1.74
CA VAL A 70 22.44 36.94 -0.27
C VAL A 70 23.81 36.61 0.31
N ILE A 71 24.42 37.58 1.00
CA ILE A 71 25.63 37.35 1.80
C ILE A 71 25.22 36.66 3.10
N GLN A 72 25.50 35.36 3.25
CA GLN A 72 25.34 34.65 4.52
C GLN A 72 26.62 34.75 5.36
N LYS A 73 26.46 35.27 6.59
CA LYS A 73 27.47 35.19 7.65
C LYS A 73 27.41 33.79 8.25
N SER A 74 28.47 32.99 8.06
CA SER A 74 28.57 31.65 8.61
C SER A 74 28.75 31.69 10.13
N ASN A 75 27.67 31.47 10.88
CA ASN A 75 27.79 31.01 12.25
C ASN A 75 27.76 29.47 12.21
N GLN A 76 28.95 28.87 12.12
CA GLN A 76 29.11 27.45 12.42
C GLN A 76 28.84 27.28 13.91
N SER A 77 27.62 26.89 14.25
CA SER A 77 27.24 26.50 15.61
C SER A 77 26.93 25.01 15.66
N LEU A 78 26.97 24.49 16.88
CA LEU A 78 26.91 23.12 17.38
C LEU A 78 25.67 22.28 16.95
N THR A 79 24.98 22.62 15.86
CA THR A 79 23.73 22.00 15.40
C THR A 79 23.92 20.70 14.61
N ALA A 80 25.11 20.45 14.04
CA ALA A 80 25.39 19.25 13.24
C ALA A 80 25.30 17.91 14.02
N PHE A 81 25.42 17.94 15.35
CA PHE A 81 25.28 16.73 16.18
C PHE A 81 23.81 16.44 16.54
N ILE A 82 22.97 17.48 16.70
CA ILE A 82 21.54 17.32 16.99
C ILE A 82 20.74 17.00 15.70
N GLU A 83 21.18 17.49 14.53
CA GLU A 83 20.58 17.14 13.23
C GLU A 83 20.76 15.67 12.84
N ASN A 84 21.76 14.97 13.41
CA ASN A 84 21.99 13.55 13.14
C ASN A 84 20.99 12.60 13.85
N LEU A 85 20.27 13.09 14.86
CA LEU A 85 19.18 12.35 15.50
C LEU A 85 17.83 12.74 14.88
N ASN A 86 17.73 12.58 13.56
CA ASN A 86 16.44 12.64 12.89
C ASN A 86 15.55 11.52 13.45
N LEU A 87 14.46 11.89 14.13
CA LEU A 87 13.52 10.96 14.77
C LEU A 87 13.04 9.85 13.81
N SER A 88 12.92 10.17 12.52
CA SER A 88 12.57 9.20 11.48
C SER A 88 13.60 8.06 11.34
N ASN A 89 14.90 8.37 11.43
CA ASN A 89 15.98 7.39 11.36
C ASN A 89 15.98 6.49 12.60
N VAL A 90 15.66 7.04 13.78
CA VAL A 90 15.55 6.27 15.03
C VAL A 90 14.37 5.28 14.94
N ILE A 91 13.20 5.74 14.47
CA ILE A 91 12.02 4.87 14.27
C ILE A 91 12.32 3.75 13.27
N LEU A 92 13.01 4.06 12.17
CA LEU A 92 13.38 3.07 11.15
C LEU A 92 14.33 2.00 11.72
N ARG A 93 15.35 2.40 12.50
CA ARG A 93 16.27 1.47 13.17
C ARG A 93 15.53 0.56 14.16
N LEU A 94 14.62 1.14 14.96
CA LEU A 94 13.80 0.37 15.90
C LEU A 94 12.91 -0.64 15.17
N TYR A 95 12.30 -0.25 14.06
CA TYR A 95 11.48 -1.13 13.25
C TYR A 95 12.28 -2.35 12.76
N PHE A 96 13.45 -2.15 12.16
CA PHE A 96 14.29 -3.27 11.70
C PHE A 96 14.82 -4.13 12.85
N PHE A 97 15.08 -3.54 14.02
CA PHE A 97 15.47 -4.28 15.21
C PHE A 97 14.37 -5.23 15.69
N VAL A 98 13.11 -4.77 15.75
CA VAL A 98 11.96 -5.62 16.11
C VAL A 98 11.76 -6.73 15.08
N VAL A 99 11.83 -6.40 13.79
CA VAL A 99 11.74 -7.38 12.70
C VAL A 99 12.83 -8.44 12.82
N PHE A 100 14.08 -8.06 13.12
CA PHE A 100 15.19 -8.99 13.32
C PHE A 100 14.93 -9.99 14.45
N ILE A 101 14.46 -9.52 15.62
CA ILE A 101 14.10 -10.39 16.75
C ILE A 101 12.99 -11.38 16.34
N LEU A 102 11.98 -10.92 15.61
CA LEU A 102 10.88 -11.77 15.16
C LEU A 102 11.32 -12.81 14.11
N ILE A 103 12.26 -12.45 13.21
CA ILE A 103 12.89 -13.39 12.28
C ILE A 103 13.66 -14.47 13.04
N LEU A 104 14.45 -14.08 14.06
CA LEU A 104 15.20 -15.03 14.87
C LEU A 104 14.28 -16.02 15.58
N ARG A 105 13.21 -15.51 16.22
CA ARG A 105 12.17 -16.35 16.84
C ARG A 105 11.54 -17.32 15.83
N PHE A 106 11.23 -16.84 14.63
CA PHE A 106 10.67 -17.66 13.56
C PHE A 106 11.63 -18.76 13.09
N ALA A 107 12.92 -18.43 12.91
CA ALA A 107 13.96 -19.38 12.53
C ALA A 107 14.19 -20.46 13.61
N ILE A 108 14.20 -20.07 14.89
CA ILE A 108 14.31 -21.02 16.02
C ILE A 108 13.13 -22.00 16.01
N ASN A 109 11.89 -21.50 15.82
CA ASN A 109 10.72 -22.36 15.75
C ASN A 109 10.79 -23.35 14.58
N LEU A 110 11.23 -22.89 13.40
CA LEU A 110 11.39 -23.76 12.23
C LEU A 110 12.49 -24.81 12.45
N TYR A 111 13.59 -24.41 13.09
CA TYR A 111 14.66 -25.32 13.47
C TYR A 111 14.20 -26.38 14.47
N ALA A 112 13.30 -26.05 15.41
CA ALA A 112 12.75 -27.04 16.34
C ALA A 112 11.99 -28.16 15.61
N PHE A 113 11.15 -27.83 14.62
CA PHE A 113 10.50 -28.85 13.77
C PHE A 113 11.50 -29.68 12.98
N TYR A 114 12.52 -29.04 12.40
CA TYR A 114 13.58 -29.74 11.67
C TYR A 114 14.37 -30.70 12.57
N LYS A 115 14.76 -30.25 13.77
CA LYS A 115 15.44 -31.06 14.78
C LYS A 115 14.59 -32.27 15.14
N ASN A 116 13.31 -32.05 15.49
CA ASN A 116 12.40 -33.14 15.85
C ASN A 116 12.21 -34.15 14.71
N ALA A 117 12.19 -33.69 13.46
CA ALA A 117 12.08 -34.58 12.30
C ALA A 117 13.35 -35.39 11.99
N LYS A 118 14.51 -34.99 12.52
CA LYS A 118 15.80 -35.66 12.34
C LYS A 118 16.17 -36.56 13.52
N THR A 119 15.79 -36.19 14.74
CA THR A 119 16.20 -36.91 15.97
C THR A 119 15.26 -38.05 16.35
N ASN A 120 13.98 -37.95 15.99
CA ASN A 120 12.98 -38.94 16.40
C ASN A 120 12.80 -40.06 15.37
N GLU A 121 12.24 -41.18 15.83
CA GLU A 121 11.97 -42.34 14.99
C GLU A 121 10.98 -42.00 13.86
N VAL A 122 11.32 -42.41 12.65
CA VAL A 122 10.50 -42.20 11.45
C VAL A 122 9.90 -43.53 11.02
N ARG A 123 8.58 -43.57 10.85
CA ARG A 123 7.84 -44.67 10.23
C ARG A 123 7.00 -44.19 9.06
N PHE A 124 6.50 -45.12 8.24
CA PHE A 124 5.61 -44.82 7.14
C PHE A 124 4.26 -45.47 7.36
N ILE A 125 3.19 -44.68 7.26
CA ILE A 125 1.80 -45.17 7.32
C ILE A 125 1.10 -44.75 6.04
N SER A 126 0.56 -45.71 5.29
CA SER A 126 -0.20 -45.42 4.06
C SER A 126 0.56 -44.52 3.07
N GLY A 127 1.89 -44.72 2.99
CA GLY A 127 2.82 -43.97 2.15
C GLY A 127 3.28 -42.61 2.69
N GLU A 128 2.77 -42.16 3.84
CA GLU A 128 3.12 -40.86 4.44
C GLU A 128 4.18 -41.00 5.53
N LYS A 129 5.07 -40.01 5.64
CA LYS A 129 6.12 -39.96 6.67
C LYS A 129 5.51 -39.60 8.02
N VAL A 130 5.71 -40.46 9.02
CA VAL A 130 5.23 -40.27 10.40
C VAL A 130 6.41 -40.23 11.35
N ILE A 131 6.45 -39.21 12.20
CA ILE A 131 7.50 -38.98 13.19
C ILE A 131 6.91 -39.27 14.57
N LEU A 132 7.50 -40.24 15.28
CA LEU A 132 7.02 -40.69 16.58
C LEU A 132 7.69 -39.90 17.70
N LEU A 133 6.90 -39.16 18.46
CA LEU A 133 7.34 -38.32 19.56
C LEU A 133 7.05 -39.01 20.91
N GLN A 134 7.95 -38.84 21.88
CA GLN A 134 7.74 -39.42 23.21
C GLN A 134 6.70 -38.65 24.05
N GLU A 135 6.52 -37.36 23.76
CA GLU A 135 5.60 -36.46 24.47
C GLU A 135 4.13 -36.72 24.12
N SER A 136 3.23 -36.63 25.10
CA SER A 136 1.78 -36.82 24.93
C SER A 136 1.14 -35.62 24.25
N ILE A 137 1.33 -35.53 22.93
CA ILE A 137 0.75 -34.48 22.09
C ILE A 137 -0.25 -35.06 21.11
N LEU A 138 -1.26 -34.26 20.75
CA LEU A 138 -2.20 -34.62 19.70
C LEU A 138 -1.47 -34.74 18.35
N PRO A 139 -1.91 -35.69 17.50
CA PRO A 139 -1.44 -35.77 16.13
C PRO A 139 -1.54 -34.41 15.44
N HIS A 140 -0.46 -34.00 14.79
CA HIS A 140 -0.44 -32.78 14.01
C HIS A 140 0.49 -32.94 12.82
N SER A 141 0.22 -32.20 11.74
CA SER A 141 0.96 -32.28 10.49
C SER A 141 1.74 -31.00 10.23
N PHE A 142 2.98 -31.16 9.76
CA PHE A 142 3.79 -30.03 9.33
C PHE A 142 4.69 -30.40 8.16
N TRP A 143 4.72 -29.52 7.16
CA TRP A 143 5.50 -29.64 5.92
C TRP A 143 5.15 -30.90 5.12
N ASN A 144 5.85 -32.01 5.37
CA ASN A 144 5.69 -33.31 4.69
C ASN A 144 5.66 -34.48 5.69
N ALA A 145 5.31 -34.25 6.95
CA ALA A 145 5.27 -35.29 7.97
C ALA A 145 4.14 -35.11 8.97
N ILE A 146 3.63 -36.24 9.48
CA ILE A 146 2.67 -36.29 10.59
C ILE A 146 3.44 -36.60 11.87
N PHE A 147 3.26 -35.78 12.89
CA PHE A 147 3.87 -35.93 14.20
C PHE A 147 2.85 -36.57 15.14
N ILE A 148 3.21 -37.70 15.74
CA ILE A 148 2.29 -38.54 16.50
C ILE A 148 2.97 -39.00 17.80
N ASN A 149 2.22 -39.14 18.89
CA ASN A 149 2.72 -39.76 20.12
C ASN A 149 3.05 -41.25 19.89
N LYS A 150 4.28 -41.66 20.27
CA LYS A 150 4.79 -43.02 20.09
C LYS A 150 3.95 -44.07 20.83
N VAL A 151 3.55 -43.78 22.07
CA VAL A 151 2.80 -44.71 22.92
C VAL A 151 1.37 -44.91 22.39
N GLU A 152 0.69 -43.84 21.97
CA GLU A 152 -0.64 -43.93 21.37
C GLU A 152 -0.61 -44.66 20.02
N PHE A 153 0.46 -44.43 19.25
CA PHE A 153 0.68 -45.11 17.98
C PHE A 153 0.89 -46.61 18.16
N GLU A 154 1.79 -47.02 19.04
CA GLU A 154 2.09 -48.45 19.29
C GLU A 154 0.90 -49.21 19.88
N ASN A 155 0.06 -48.54 20.66
CA ASN A 155 -1.15 -49.12 21.23
C ASN A 155 -2.36 -49.10 20.28
N ASN A 156 -2.20 -48.72 19.01
CA ASN A 156 -3.28 -48.59 18.01
C ASN A 156 -4.47 -47.73 18.50
N LYS A 157 -4.20 -46.71 19.32
CA LYS A 157 -5.24 -45.83 19.90
C LYS A 157 -5.68 -44.70 18.96
N ILE A 158 -5.07 -44.60 17.78
CA ILE A 158 -5.28 -43.47 16.86
C ILE A 158 -6.27 -43.87 15.77
N PRO A 159 -7.45 -43.24 15.71
CA PRO A 159 -8.46 -43.55 14.71
C PRO A 159 -7.98 -43.23 13.29
N SER A 160 -8.42 -44.05 12.35
CA SER A 160 -8.07 -43.92 10.92
C SER A 160 -8.50 -42.58 10.31
N GLU A 161 -9.61 -42.03 10.78
CA GLU A 161 -10.18 -40.76 10.39
C GLU A 161 -9.28 -39.59 10.77
N LEU A 162 -8.60 -39.67 11.92
CA LEU A 162 -7.66 -38.65 12.37
C LEU A 162 -6.37 -38.68 11.52
N ILE A 163 -5.88 -39.86 11.17
CA ILE A 163 -4.72 -40.00 10.27
C ILE A 163 -5.07 -39.45 8.88
N ALA A 164 -6.27 -39.74 8.37
CA ALA A 164 -6.74 -39.19 7.10
C ALA A 164 -6.89 -37.66 7.13
N HIS A 165 -7.33 -37.10 8.27
CA HIS A 165 -7.38 -35.66 8.50
C HIS A 165 -5.98 -35.04 8.39
N GLU A 166 -5.00 -35.56 9.13
CA GLU A 166 -3.62 -35.06 9.08
C GLU A 166 -2.98 -35.24 7.70
N LYS A 167 -3.27 -36.35 7.01
CA LYS A 167 -2.85 -36.56 5.63
C LYS A 167 -3.42 -35.51 4.68
N ALA A 168 -4.66 -35.06 4.88
CA ALA A 168 -5.26 -34.02 4.06
C ALA A 168 -4.51 -32.68 4.15
N HIS A 169 -3.97 -32.33 5.33
CA HIS A 169 -3.15 -31.13 5.51
C HIS A 169 -1.84 -31.19 4.71
N LEU A 170 -1.18 -32.35 4.71
CA LEU A 170 0.04 -32.58 3.94
C LEU A 170 -0.23 -32.50 2.43
N LYS A 171 -1.22 -33.26 1.95
CA LYS A 171 -1.59 -33.30 0.53
C LYS A 171 -1.95 -31.92 -0.02
N GLN A 172 -2.61 -31.09 0.78
CA GLN A 172 -3.01 -29.74 0.41
C GLN A 172 -1.95 -28.66 0.75
N LYS A 173 -0.81 -29.05 1.32
CA LYS A 173 0.32 -28.17 1.67
C LYS A 173 -0.09 -27.00 2.58
N HIS A 174 -0.97 -27.25 3.56
CA HIS A 174 -1.49 -26.20 4.45
C HIS A 174 -0.39 -25.48 5.25
N SER A 175 0.74 -26.13 5.54
CA SER A 175 1.88 -25.50 6.22
C SER A 175 2.47 -24.32 5.45
N LEU A 176 2.46 -24.34 4.11
CA LEU A 176 2.98 -23.24 3.29
C LEU A 176 2.17 -21.96 3.48
N ASP A 177 0.85 -22.06 3.51
CA ASP A 177 -0.05 -20.92 3.74
C ASP A 177 0.20 -20.29 5.10
N ILE A 178 0.41 -21.11 6.14
CA ILE A 178 0.68 -20.61 7.50
C ILE A 178 2.05 -19.92 7.54
N LEU A 179 3.08 -20.50 6.94
CA LEU A 179 4.41 -19.88 6.86
C LEU A 179 4.36 -18.54 6.11
N PHE A 180 3.59 -18.46 5.02
CA PHE A 180 3.37 -17.22 4.28
C PHE A 180 2.77 -16.11 5.16
N VAL A 181 1.71 -16.43 5.93
CA VAL A 181 1.08 -15.44 6.81
C VAL A 181 1.98 -15.08 7.99
N GLU A 182 2.69 -16.03 8.59
CA GLU A 182 3.67 -15.77 9.67
C GLU A 182 4.77 -14.82 9.18
N PHE A 183 5.28 -15.03 7.96
CA PHE A 183 6.25 -14.12 7.35
C PHE A 183 5.68 -12.70 7.19
N LEU A 184 4.44 -12.56 6.71
CA LEU A 184 3.78 -11.26 6.65
C LEU A 184 3.58 -10.64 8.04
N GLN A 185 3.28 -11.44 9.07
CA GLN A 185 3.17 -10.97 10.46
C GLN A 185 4.50 -10.49 11.04
N ILE A 186 5.64 -10.98 10.55
CA ILE A 186 6.95 -10.46 10.96
C ILE A 186 7.15 -9.06 10.40
N VAL A 187 6.90 -8.88 9.10
CA VAL A 187 7.07 -7.59 8.42
C VAL A 187 6.05 -6.56 8.91
N PHE A 188 4.80 -6.96 9.06
CA PHE A 188 3.69 -6.10 9.48
C PHE A 188 3.23 -6.46 10.90
N TRP A 189 4.17 -6.61 11.84
CA TRP A 189 3.91 -7.05 13.22
C TRP A 189 2.94 -6.17 13.99
N PHE A 190 2.88 -4.89 13.66
CA PHE A 190 1.96 -3.92 14.25
C PHE A 190 0.53 -4.02 13.69
N ASN A 191 0.30 -4.81 12.64
CA ASN A 191 -1.01 -4.92 11.99
C ASN A 191 -1.82 -6.12 12.54
N PRO A 192 -2.83 -5.90 13.41
CA PRO A 192 -3.61 -6.97 14.01
C PRO A 192 -4.49 -7.73 13.00
N LEU A 193 -4.78 -7.15 11.82
CA LEU A 193 -5.60 -7.81 10.80
C LEU A 193 -4.99 -9.14 10.34
N LEU A 194 -3.66 -9.24 10.29
CA LEU A 194 -2.99 -10.48 9.90
C LEU A 194 -3.22 -11.62 10.91
N ILE A 195 -3.46 -11.30 12.19
CA ILE A 195 -3.83 -12.31 13.21
C ILE A 195 -5.21 -12.90 12.88
N PHE A 196 -6.15 -12.07 12.42
CA PHE A 196 -7.47 -12.51 12.01
C PHE A 196 -7.43 -13.33 10.72
N TYR A 197 -6.63 -12.92 9.72
CA TYR A 197 -6.40 -13.70 8.51
C TYR A 197 -5.83 -15.08 8.83
N LYS A 198 -4.81 -15.16 9.70
CA LYS A 198 -4.23 -16.44 10.13
C LYS A 198 -5.27 -17.36 10.77
N LYS A 199 -6.15 -16.82 11.63
CA LYS A 199 -7.25 -17.58 12.23
C LYS A 199 -8.24 -18.08 11.17
N ALA A 200 -8.60 -17.23 10.20
CA ALA A 200 -9.50 -17.57 9.12
C ALA A 200 -8.92 -18.65 8.19
N ILE A 201 -7.66 -18.53 7.81
CA ILE A 201 -6.96 -19.51 6.96
C ILE A 201 -6.87 -20.86 7.66
N LYS A 202 -6.49 -20.88 8.95
CA LYS A 202 -6.48 -22.12 9.75
C LYS A 202 -7.86 -22.77 9.81
N LEU A 203 -8.91 -22.00 10.10
CA LEU A 203 -10.28 -22.53 10.13
C LEU A 203 -10.69 -23.13 8.77
N ASN A 204 -10.32 -22.47 7.66
CA ASN A 204 -10.61 -23.00 6.33
C ASN A 204 -9.79 -24.27 6.00
N HIS A 205 -8.56 -24.39 6.52
CA HIS A 205 -7.78 -25.63 6.42
C HIS A 205 -8.45 -26.79 7.15
N GLU A 206 -8.98 -26.55 8.35
CA GLU A 206 -9.76 -27.55 9.10
C GLU A 206 -10.97 -28.01 8.28
N PHE A 207 -11.73 -27.08 7.66
CA PHE A 207 -12.87 -27.43 6.82
C PHE A 207 -12.48 -28.27 5.60
N LEU A 208 -11.34 -27.99 4.97
CA LEU A 208 -10.82 -28.77 3.84
C LEU A 208 -10.38 -30.16 4.26
N ALA A 209 -9.77 -30.30 5.45
CA ALA A 209 -9.36 -31.58 5.99
C ALA A 209 -10.59 -32.42 6.42
N ASP A 210 -11.56 -31.78 7.07
CA ASP A 210 -12.86 -32.38 7.43
C ASP A 210 -13.62 -32.89 6.20
N GLN A 211 -13.64 -32.09 5.12
CA GLN A 211 -14.25 -32.51 3.85
C GLN A 211 -13.55 -33.73 3.25
N ALA A 212 -12.22 -33.80 3.34
CA ALA A 212 -11.46 -34.94 2.83
C ALA A 212 -11.79 -36.24 3.60
N VAL A 213 -11.91 -36.17 4.93
CA VAL A 213 -12.32 -37.30 5.77
C VAL A 213 -13.75 -37.72 5.45
N ASN A 214 -14.69 -36.78 5.42
CA ASN A 214 -16.10 -37.09 5.13
C ASN A 214 -16.28 -37.76 3.77
N ASN A 215 -15.53 -37.34 2.75
CA ASN A 215 -15.55 -37.96 1.43
C ASN A 215 -14.94 -39.37 1.41
N GLN A 216 -14.01 -39.67 2.32
CA GLN A 216 -13.33 -40.96 2.40
C GLN A 216 -14.12 -41.99 3.22
N PHE A 217 -14.70 -41.59 4.35
CA PHE A 217 -15.33 -42.51 5.31
C PHE A 217 -16.86 -42.46 5.32
N ASN A 218 -17.49 -41.45 4.71
CA ASN A 218 -18.95 -41.27 4.64
C ASN A 218 -19.70 -41.32 5.99
N ALA A 219 -19.00 -41.05 7.12
CA ALA A 219 -19.54 -41.18 8.47
C ALA A 219 -19.39 -39.87 9.27
N VAL A 220 -20.13 -38.83 8.88
CA VAL A 220 -20.04 -37.48 9.49
C VAL A 220 -20.29 -37.52 10.99
N SER A 221 -21.33 -38.21 11.45
CA SER A 221 -21.70 -38.25 12.88
C SER A 221 -20.65 -38.95 13.74
N HIS A 222 -20.11 -40.07 13.26
CA HIS A 222 -19.02 -40.78 13.94
C HIS A 222 -17.79 -39.88 14.08
N TYR A 223 -17.43 -39.20 13.00
CA TYR A 223 -16.29 -38.29 12.99
C TYR A 223 -16.48 -37.08 13.92
N GLN A 224 -17.69 -36.52 13.99
CA GLN A 224 -18.01 -35.43 14.93
C GLN A 224 -17.90 -35.89 16.39
N ASN A 225 -18.38 -37.08 16.73
CA ASN A 225 -18.23 -37.63 18.08
C ASN A 225 -16.76 -37.84 18.43
N LEU A 226 -15.96 -38.39 17.51
CA LEU A 226 -14.52 -38.52 17.71
C LEU A 226 -13.85 -37.16 18.00
N LEU A 227 -14.16 -36.14 17.22
CA LEU A 227 -13.62 -34.79 17.44
C LEU A 227 -14.09 -34.20 18.76
N LEU A 228 -15.31 -34.51 19.20
CA LEU A 228 -15.84 -34.08 20.49
C LEU A 228 -15.11 -34.76 21.64
N ASP A 229 -14.83 -36.06 21.54
CA ASP A 229 -14.06 -36.82 22.54
C ASP A 229 -12.63 -36.31 22.67
N ILE A 230 -11.99 -35.96 21.55
CA ILE A 230 -10.66 -35.34 21.55
C ILE A 230 -10.71 -33.93 22.18
N ALA A 231 -11.78 -33.18 21.95
CA ALA A 231 -11.94 -31.83 22.47
C ALA A 231 -12.33 -31.80 23.96
N SER A 232 -13.06 -32.79 24.46
CA SER A 232 -13.58 -32.88 25.83
C SER A 232 -12.53 -33.36 26.84
N ASN A 233 -11.55 -34.17 26.40
CA ASN A 233 -10.51 -34.75 27.25
C ASN A 233 -9.40 -33.76 27.72
N LYS A 234 -9.64 -32.45 27.66
CA LYS A 234 -8.70 -31.44 28.17
C LYS A 234 -9.13 -30.95 29.57
N THR A 235 -8.34 -31.28 30.58
CA THR A 235 -8.50 -30.77 31.95
C THR A 235 -8.25 -29.26 31.99
N ASN A 236 -9.15 -28.52 32.63
CA ASN A 236 -9.12 -27.06 32.72
C ASN A 236 -8.53 -26.58 34.05
N VAL A 237 -7.67 -25.57 33.99
CA VAL A 237 -7.10 -24.82 35.12
C VAL A 237 -7.76 -23.44 35.19
N ALA A 238 -8.09 -22.96 36.39
CA ALA A 238 -8.79 -21.68 36.59
C ALA A 238 -7.94 -20.46 36.22
N LEU A 239 -8.58 -19.39 35.70
CA LEU A 239 -8.07 -18.23 34.93
C LEU A 239 -7.89 -18.45 33.42
N ALA A 240 -8.12 -19.67 32.90
CA ALA A 240 -8.01 -19.96 31.48
C ALA A 240 -9.36 -19.84 30.74
N SER A 241 -9.41 -19.09 29.65
CA SER A 241 -10.46 -19.27 28.64
C SER A 241 -10.08 -20.48 27.78
N ASN A 242 -10.70 -21.64 27.99
CA ASN A 242 -10.44 -22.81 27.15
C ASN A 242 -11.68 -23.67 26.98
N ILE A 243 -12.23 -23.63 25.77
CA ILE A 243 -12.16 -24.65 24.72
C ILE A 243 -12.28 -23.82 23.43
N ASN A 244 -11.69 -24.25 22.33
CA ASN A 244 -11.88 -23.63 21.01
C ASN A 244 -13.31 -23.91 20.48
N TYR A 245 -14.33 -23.86 21.36
CA TYR A 245 -15.71 -24.29 21.15
C TYR A 245 -16.30 -23.62 19.92
N LEU A 246 -15.99 -22.33 19.73
CA LEU A 246 -16.41 -21.57 18.55
C LEU A 246 -15.84 -22.16 17.25
N ILE A 247 -14.60 -22.67 17.25
CA ILE A 247 -13.96 -23.33 16.10
C ILE A 247 -14.54 -24.72 15.88
N THR A 248 -14.60 -25.56 16.91
CA THR A 248 -15.16 -26.93 16.81
C THR A 248 -16.63 -26.90 16.39
N LYS A 249 -17.44 -26.00 16.97
CA LYS A 249 -18.84 -25.78 16.57
C LYS A 249 -18.94 -25.40 15.09
N LYS A 250 -18.08 -24.50 14.61
CA LYS A 250 -18.07 -24.12 13.18
C LYS A 250 -17.73 -25.31 12.28
N ARG A 251 -16.74 -26.13 12.65
CA ARG A 251 -16.41 -27.37 11.92
C ARG A 251 -17.64 -28.27 11.80
N PHE A 252 -18.34 -28.50 12.92
CA PHE A 252 -19.51 -29.38 12.94
C PHE A 252 -20.66 -28.86 12.07
N VAL A 253 -20.96 -27.56 12.16
CA VAL A 253 -21.99 -26.92 11.32
C VAL A 253 -21.61 -27.02 9.83
N MET A 254 -20.34 -26.83 9.47
CA MET A 254 -19.90 -26.90 8.07
C MET A 254 -19.95 -28.31 7.49
N MET A 255 -19.71 -29.34 8.29
CA MET A 255 -19.79 -30.73 7.83
C MET A 255 -21.21 -31.12 7.41
N THR A 256 -22.24 -30.63 8.13
CA THR A 256 -23.65 -30.97 7.87
C THR A 256 -24.34 -30.00 6.92
N LYS A 257 -23.73 -28.84 6.64
CA LYS A 257 -24.30 -27.84 5.74
C LYS A 257 -24.44 -28.39 4.30
N LYS A 258 -25.62 -28.20 3.73
CA LYS A 258 -25.91 -28.41 2.31
C LYS A 258 -25.54 -27.15 1.52
N GLU A 259 -25.02 -27.34 0.32
CA GLU A 259 -24.57 -26.25 -0.56
C GLU A 259 -25.42 -26.21 -1.83
N SER A 260 -25.72 -24.99 -2.30
CA SER A 260 -26.35 -24.77 -3.60
C SER A 260 -25.31 -24.19 -4.57
N PRO A 261 -25.04 -24.86 -5.71
CA PRO A 261 -24.04 -24.40 -6.68
C PRO A 261 -24.40 -23.03 -7.26
N VAL A 262 -25.70 -22.72 -7.42
CA VAL A 262 -26.17 -21.43 -7.93
C VAL A 262 -25.77 -20.30 -6.97
N THR A 263 -26.05 -20.47 -5.67
CA THR A 263 -25.67 -19.45 -4.67
C THR A 263 -24.15 -19.26 -4.59
N ALA A 264 -23.38 -20.33 -4.80
CA ALA A 264 -21.93 -20.26 -4.81
C ALA A 264 -21.42 -19.42 -5.99
N VAL A 265 -21.93 -19.67 -7.20
CA VAL A 265 -21.54 -18.93 -8.41
C VAL A 265 -21.90 -17.44 -8.29
N VAL A 266 -23.11 -17.12 -7.83
CA VAL A 266 -23.54 -15.73 -7.62
C VAL A 266 -22.59 -14.99 -6.67
N LYS A 267 -22.22 -15.62 -5.54
CA LYS A 267 -21.30 -15.01 -4.57
C LYS A 267 -19.90 -14.79 -5.14
N VAL A 268 -19.37 -15.77 -5.88
CA VAL A 268 -18.07 -15.63 -6.57
C VAL A 268 -18.08 -14.45 -7.54
N PHE A 269 -19.15 -14.33 -8.35
CA PHE A 269 -19.30 -13.21 -9.28
C PHE A 269 -19.36 -11.87 -8.55
N CYS A 270 -20.17 -11.74 -7.49
CA CYS A 270 -20.23 -10.51 -6.70
C CYS A 270 -18.87 -10.12 -6.10
N VAL A 271 -18.12 -11.09 -5.57
CA VAL A 271 -16.77 -10.85 -5.02
C VAL A 271 -15.80 -10.38 -6.11
N ALA A 272 -15.88 -10.94 -7.31
CA ALA A 272 -15.07 -10.50 -8.45
C ALA A 272 -15.41 -9.05 -8.86
N VAL A 273 -16.70 -8.71 -8.93
CA VAL A 273 -17.15 -7.34 -9.23
C VAL A 273 -16.68 -6.35 -8.17
N ILE A 274 -16.83 -6.67 -6.89
CA ILE A 274 -16.36 -5.81 -5.78
C ILE A 274 -14.86 -5.60 -5.85
N SER A 275 -14.10 -6.67 -6.13
CA SER A 275 -12.64 -6.58 -6.27
C SER A 275 -12.24 -5.71 -7.46
N GLY A 276 -12.95 -5.83 -8.59
CA GLY A 276 -12.75 -4.99 -9.77
C GLY A 276 -13.09 -3.51 -9.54
N LEU A 277 -14.19 -3.23 -8.83
CA LEU A 277 -14.57 -1.86 -8.44
C LEU A 277 -13.53 -1.24 -7.50
N LEU A 278 -13.01 -2.00 -6.53
CA LEU A 278 -11.93 -1.53 -5.66
C LEU A 278 -10.68 -1.18 -6.48
N LEU A 279 -10.27 -2.04 -7.42
CA LEU A 279 -9.15 -1.74 -8.33
C LEU A 279 -9.39 -0.43 -9.10
N PHE A 280 -10.58 -0.24 -9.65
CA PHE A 280 -10.94 0.98 -10.37
C PHE A 280 -10.90 2.24 -9.50
N VAL A 281 -11.49 2.21 -8.30
CA VAL A 281 -11.52 3.34 -7.37
C VAL A 281 -10.11 3.75 -6.95
N PHE A 282 -9.24 2.78 -6.66
CA PHE A 282 -7.86 3.06 -6.28
C PHE A 282 -7.03 3.58 -7.48
N SER A 283 -7.34 3.16 -8.71
CA SER A 283 -6.75 3.68 -9.96
C SER A 283 -7.15 5.13 -10.26
N ALA A 284 -8.46 5.42 -10.27
CA ALA A 284 -9.00 6.70 -10.72
C ALA A 284 -8.49 7.92 -9.92
N LYS A 285 -8.15 7.74 -8.64
CA LYS A 285 -7.66 8.82 -7.77
C LYS A 285 -6.29 9.37 -8.19
N THR A 286 -5.49 8.62 -8.97
CA THR A 286 -4.17 9.08 -9.44
C THR A 286 -4.27 10.10 -10.57
N ILE A 287 -5.20 9.89 -11.51
CA ILE A 287 -5.42 10.79 -12.66
C ILE A 287 -5.91 12.18 -12.20
N ALA A 288 -6.77 12.22 -11.18
CA ALA A 288 -7.32 13.48 -10.66
C ALA A 288 -6.34 14.30 -9.80
N GLN A 289 -5.38 13.65 -9.11
CA GLN A 289 -4.39 14.36 -8.29
C GLN A 289 -3.17 14.86 -9.06
N GLN A 290 -2.76 14.19 -10.15
CA GLN A 290 -1.70 14.71 -11.04
C GLN A 290 -2.11 16.07 -11.64
N ASN A 291 -3.37 16.22 -12.07
CA ASN A 291 -3.89 17.49 -12.61
C ASN A 291 -3.91 18.65 -11.58
N LYS A 292 -4.03 18.38 -10.28
CA LYS A 292 -4.03 19.43 -9.24
C LYS A 292 -2.64 19.80 -8.73
N GLN A 293 -1.66 18.90 -8.81
CA GLN A 293 -0.29 19.17 -8.38
C GLN A 293 0.59 19.78 -9.48
N GLN A 294 0.31 19.50 -10.76
CA GLN A 294 1.00 20.16 -11.89
C GLN A 294 0.72 21.67 -12.00
N GLN A 295 -0.27 22.21 -11.27
CA GLN A 295 -0.55 23.66 -11.22
C GLN A 295 0.16 24.40 -10.06
N LYS A 296 0.93 23.72 -9.20
CA LYS A 296 1.56 24.33 -8.00
C LYS A 296 3.04 24.05 -7.79
N SER A 297 3.71 23.29 -8.67
CA SER A 297 5.17 23.21 -8.63
C SER A 297 5.76 24.38 -9.43
N VAL A 298 6.39 25.33 -8.74
CA VAL A 298 7.43 26.17 -9.32
C VAL A 298 8.53 25.21 -9.79
N ILE A 299 8.68 25.08 -11.11
CA ILE A 299 9.66 24.18 -11.74
C ILE A 299 10.96 24.96 -11.87
N ASN A 300 11.91 24.73 -10.96
CA ASN A 300 13.32 25.07 -11.16
C ASN A 300 13.95 24.00 -12.06
N ASN A 301 14.10 24.29 -13.35
CA ASN A 301 14.95 23.51 -14.25
C ASN A 301 16.05 24.43 -14.81
N ASN A 302 17.30 23.99 -14.64
CA ASN A 302 18.53 24.74 -14.93
C ASN A 302 19.12 24.45 -16.32
N ASP A 303 18.31 24.13 -17.34
CA ASP A 303 18.84 24.00 -18.71
C ASP A 303 18.69 25.36 -19.44
N PRO A 304 19.80 26.01 -19.86
CA PRO A 304 19.71 27.30 -20.53
C PRO A 304 19.12 27.15 -21.94
N ILE A 305 18.01 27.83 -22.20
CA ILE A 305 17.44 28.05 -23.53
C ILE A 305 18.50 28.71 -24.43
N GLU A 306 18.65 28.24 -25.67
CA GLU A 306 19.63 28.77 -26.64
C GLU A 306 19.39 30.26 -26.94
N LYS A 307 18.11 30.68 -27.04
CA LYS A 307 17.73 32.09 -27.19
C LYS A 307 16.45 32.43 -26.43
N GLN A 308 16.52 33.36 -25.49
CA GLN A 308 15.35 33.84 -24.75
C GLN A 308 14.45 34.73 -25.62
N PRO A 309 13.13 34.80 -25.35
CA PRO A 309 12.26 35.77 -26.00
C PRO A 309 12.70 37.22 -25.75
N GLU A 310 12.53 38.07 -26.75
CA GLU A 310 13.01 39.45 -26.67
C GLU A 310 11.97 40.42 -27.24
N PHE A 311 11.66 41.48 -26.49
CA PHE A 311 10.81 42.56 -26.98
C PHE A 311 11.46 43.22 -28.22
N PRO A 312 10.69 43.72 -29.21
CA PRO A 312 11.27 44.42 -30.35
C PRO A 312 12.09 45.64 -29.91
N GLY A 313 13.41 45.59 -30.08
CA GLY A 313 14.34 46.63 -29.59
C GLY A 313 14.95 46.35 -28.21
N GLY A 314 14.72 45.17 -27.65
CA GLY A 314 15.31 44.71 -26.40
C GLY A 314 14.55 45.12 -25.14
N MET A 315 15.01 44.61 -23.99
CA MET A 315 14.35 44.84 -22.70
C MET A 315 14.33 46.31 -22.27
N THR A 316 15.29 47.12 -22.69
CA THR A 316 15.29 48.56 -22.42
C THR A 316 14.10 49.27 -23.07
N GLU A 317 13.78 48.92 -24.32
CA GLU A 317 12.60 49.47 -25.01
C GLU A 317 11.30 48.93 -24.42
N PHE A 318 11.31 47.69 -23.94
CA PHE A 318 10.17 47.15 -23.18
C PHE A 318 9.88 47.98 -21.92
N TYR A 319 10.89 48.32 -21.11
CA TYR A 319 10.68 49.15 -19.92
C TYR A 319 10.19 50.55 -20.27
N LYS A 320 10.69 51.16 -21.35
CA LYS A 320 10.18 52.45 -21.86
C LYS A 320 8.73 52.33 -22.32
N PHE A 321 8.39 51.24 -23.02
CA PHE A 321 7.02 50.97 -23.46
C PHE A 321 6.07 50.85 -22.27
N ILE A 322 6.44 50.11 -21.23
CA ILE A 322 5.64 50.01 -20.00
C ILE A 322 5.50 51.40 -19.38
N GLY A 323 6.60 52.11 -19.12
CA GLY A 323 6.57 53.43 -18.49
C GLY A 323 5.75 54.48 -19.25
N LYS A 324 5.76 54.45 -20.59
CA LYS A 324 4.99 55.38 -21.43
C LYS A 324 3.48 55.08 -21.41
N ASN A 325 3.11 53.81 -21.34
CA ASN A 325 1.71 53.38 -21.46
C ASN A 325 1.01 53.15 -20.12
N PHE A 326 1.77 53.03 -19.04
CA PHE A 326 1.29 52.79 -17.69
C PHE A 326 0.78 54.06 -17.02
N LYS A 327 -0.47 54.02 -16.56
CA LYS A 327 -1.07 55.13 -15.79
C LYS A 327 -0.90 54.86 -14.30
N ALA A 328 -0.20 55.75 -13.61
CA ALA A 328 -0.07 55.69 -12.16
C ALA A 328 -1.45 55.80 -11.47
N PRO A 329 -1.65 55.14 -10.31
CA PRO A 329 -2.89 55.27 -9.55
C PRO A 329 -3.09 56.73 -9.10
N ALA A 330 -4.35 57.17 -9.02
CA ALA A 330 -4.70 58.54 -8.62
C ALA A 330 -4.33 58.89 -7.16
N ASP A 331 -4.01 57.88 -6.34
CA ASP A 331 -3.55 58.05 -4.96
C ASP A 331 -2.02 58.08 -4.91
N ASN A 332 -1.46 59.28 -4.72
CA ASN A 332 -0.03 59.54 -4.67
C ASN A 332 0.70 58.88 -3.48
N LYS A 333 -0.04 58.25 -2.55
CA LYS A 333 0.55 57.48 -1.43
C LYS A 333 0.80 56.01 -1.75
N THR A 334 0.40 55.54 -2.94
CA THR A 334 0.53 54.13 -3.32
C THR A 334 1.99 53.78 -3.59
N ALA A 335 2.56 52.92 -2.75
CA ALA A 335 3.93 52.43 -2.90
C ALA A 335 3.96 50.90 -2.75
N GLY A 336 4.70 50.22 -3.62
CA GLY A 336 4.84 48.77 -3.49
C GLY A 336 5.31 48.06 -4.76
N LYS A 337 5.52 46.75 -4.63
CA LYS A 337 5.90 45.86 -5.74
C LYS A 337 4.72 44.95 -6.07
N ILE A 338 4.28 44.97 -7.33
CA ILE A 338 3.38 43.97 -7.90
C ILE A 338 4.19 42.93 -8.67
N TYR A 339 3.64 41.72 -8.75
CA TYR A 339 4.23 40.61 -9.51
C TYR A 339 3.18 40.04 -10.45
N LEU A 340 3.51 39.94 -11.73
CA LEU A 340 2.63 39.39 -12.77
C LEU A 340 3.37 38.31 -13.56
N GLU A 341 2.64 37.27 -13.94
CA GLU A 341 3.08 36.25 -14.87
C GLU A 341 2.38 36.45 -16.23
N PHE A 342 3.09 36.22 -17.33
CA PHE A 342 2.51 36.12 -18.67
C PHE A 342 3.34 35.18 -19.55
N ILE A 343 2.72 34.58 -20.56
CA ILE A 343 3.39 33.68 -21.51
C ILE A 343 3.69 34.43 -22.80
N VAL A 344 4.93 34.30 -23.29
CA VAL A 344 5.27 34.63 -24.67
C VAL A 344 5.04 33.38 -25.52
N GLU A 345 4.12 33.50 -26.47
CA GLU A 345 3.77 32.43 -27.39
C GLU A 345 4.80 32.22 -28.49
N LYS A 346 4.70 31.10 -29.20
CA LYS A 346 5.58 30.75 -30.33
C LYS A 346 5.51 31.76 -31.49
N ASP A 347 4.41 32.49 -31.59
CA ASP A 347 4.21 33.54 -32.60
C ASP A 347 4.59 34.94 -32.08
N GLY A 348 5.10 35.04 -30.85
CA GLY A 348 5.46 36.28 -30.20
C GLY A 348 4.32 37.01 -29.49
N SER A 349 3.08 36.51 -29.55
CA SER A 349 1.97 37.12 -28.82
C SER A 349 2.06 36.86 -27.32
N LEU A 350 1.48 37.75 -26.52
CA LEU A 350 1.42 37.59 -25.06
C LEU A 350 0.07 37.00 -24.64
N SER A 351 0.09 35.99 -23.78
CA SER A 351 -1.10 35.29 -23.30
C SER A 351 -1.03 34.98 -21.79
N GLU A 352 -2.11 34.43 -21.24
CA GLU A 352 -2.17 33.90 -19.87
C GLU A 352 -1.64 34.84 -18.77
N PHE A 353 -2.16 36.08 -18.73
CA PHE A 353 -1.83 37.05 -17.69
C PHE A 353 -2.37 36.62 -16.32
N LYS A 354 -1.48 36.49 -15.33
CA LYS A 354 -1.84 36.10 -13.97
C LYS A 354 -1.17 37.01 -12.96
N ILE A 355 -1.97 37.59 -12.07
CA ILE A 355 -1.48 38.47 -11.01
C ILE A 355 -1.07 37.58 -9.82
N LEU A 356 0.21 37.60 -9.47
CA LEU A 356 0.75 36.85 -8.34
C LEU A 356 0.65 37.63 -7.02
N LYS A 357 0.86 38.95 -7.10
CA LYS A 357 0.78 39.85 -5.96
C LYS A 357 0.31 41.21 -6.43
N ASP A 358 -0.77 41.67 -5.80
CA ASP A 358 -1.37 42.98 -6.02
C ASP A 358 -1.17 43.86 -4.80
N ILE A 359 -1.04 45.17 -5.02
CA ILE A 359 -1.00 46.21 -3.98
C ILE A 359 -2.32 46.98 -3.90
N GLY A 360 -3.30 46.62 -4.74
CA GLY A 360 -4.61 47.28 -4.82
C GLY A 360 -4.59 48.50 -5.74
N HIS A 361 -5.60 49.37 -5.60
CA HIS A 361 -5.72 50.63 -6.34
C HIS A 361 -5.76 50.50 -7.88
N GLY A 362 -6.10 49.31 -8.41
CA GLY A 362 -6.20 49.06 -9.85
C GLY A 362 -4.86 48.96 -10.59
N VAL A 363 -3.73 48.91 -9.86
CA VAL A 363 -2.38 48.93 -10.42
C VAL A 363 -2.06 47.65 -11.20
N ALA A 364 -2.45 46.49 -10.66
CA ALA A 364 -2.23 45.21 -11.35
C ALA A 364 -3.09 45.08 -12.62
N ASP A 365 -4.34 45.55 -12.60
CA ASP A 365 -5.21 45.56 -13.77
C ASP A 365 -4.69 46.48 -14.87
N GLU A 366 -4.14 47.64 -14.49
CA GLU A 366 -3.47 48.56 -15.41
C GLU A 366 -2.22 47.93 -16.03
N ALA A 367 -1.42 47.20 -15.25
CA ALA A 367 -0.27 46.46 -15.77
C ALA A 367 -0.70 45.41 -16.82
N VAL A 368 -1.78 44.67 -16.56
CA VAL A 368 -2.34 43.71 -17.54
C VAL A 368 -2.84 44.43 -18.80
N ARG A 369 -3.50 45.59 -18.66
CA ARG A 369 -3.94 46.40 -19.81
C ARG A 369 -2.77 46.81 -20.69
N VAL A 370 -1.67 47.27 -20.09
CA VAL A 370 -0.47 47.69 -20.81
C VAL A 370 0.21 46.50 -21.50
N LEU A 371 0.29 45.35 -20.85
CA LEU A 371 0.84 44.14 -21.47
C LEU A 371 0.01 43.66 -22.66
N LYS A 372 -1.31 43.81 -22.63
CA LYS A 372 -2.19 43.53 -23.78
C LYS A 372 -1.98 44.47 -24.98
N LEU A 373 -1.40 45.66 -24.75
CA LEU A 373 -1.03 46.59 -25.82
C LEU A 373 0.37 46.33 -26.38
N SER A 374 1.11 45.37 -25.80
CA SER A 374 2.48 45.07 -26.21
C SER A 374 2.51 44.56 -27.67
N PRO A 375 3.45 45.03 -28.50
CA PRO A 375 3.71 44.42 -29.80
C PRO A 375 4.15 42.96 -29.65
N LYS A 376 4.12 42.18 -30.74
CA LYS A 376 4.63 40.81 -30.73
C LYS A 376 6.13 40.79 -30.42
N TRP A 377 6.54 39.91 -29.52
CA TRP A 377 7.92 39.68 -29.14
C TRP A 377 8.61 38.73 -30.13
N ASN A 378 9.93 38.77 -30.18
CA ASN A 378 10.70 37.71 -30.79
C ASN A 378 10.55 36.46 -29.91
N PRO A 379 10.08 35.31 -30.45
CA PRO A 379 9.85 34.11 -29.66
C PRO A 379 11.17 33.50 -29.18
N GLY A 380 11.10 32.75 -28.08
CA GLY A 380 12.23 31.99 -27.57
C GLY A 380 12.52 30.78 -28.46
N MET A 381 13.80 30.44 -28.63
CA MET A 381 14.25 29.32 -29.45
C MET A 381 14.99 28.30 -28.59
N ASP A 382 14.59 27.03 -28.71
CA ASP A 382 15.31 25.89 -28.19
C ASP A 382 15.60 24.93 -29.35
N LYS A 383 16.89 24.68 -29.65
CA LYS A 383 17.34 23.82 -30.76
C LYS A 383 16.72 24.21 -32.11
N GLY A 384 16.60 25.51 -32.36
CA GLY A 384 16.01 26.07 -33.58
C GLY A 384 14.48 25.99 -33.69
N VAL A 385 13.77 25.53 -32.65
CA VAL A 385 12.30 25.46 -32.63
C VAL A 385 11.72 26.53 -31.69
N PRO A 386 10.67 27.27 -32.10
CA PRO A 386 10.03 28.25 -31.22
C PRO A 386 9.29 27.57 -30.06
N VAL A 387 9.57 28.03 -28.84
CA VAL A 387 8.99 27.51 -27.59
C VAL A 387 8.18 28.58 -26.85
N ARG A 388 7.18 28.14 -26.09
CA ARG A 388 6.41 29.01 -25.20
C ARG A 388 7.22 29.24 -23.93
N VAL A 389 7.29 30.48 -23.46
CA VAL A 389 8.11 30.85 -22.29
C VAL A 389 7.28 31.68 -21.32
N LEU A 390 7.31 31.34 -20.04
CA LEU A 390 6.66 32.13 -19.00
C LEU A 390 7.62 33.20 -18.46
N TYR A 391 7.16 34.45 -18.42
CA TYR A 391 7.84 35.57 -17.79
C TYR A 391 7.18 35.95 -16.47
N ASN A 392 8.01 36.29 -15.48
CA ASN A 392 7.58 36.97 -14.27
C ASN A 392 8.07 38.42 -14.30
N LEU A 393 7.14 39.37 -14.26
CA LEU A 393 7.39 40.80 -14.34
C LEU A 393 7.11 41.46 -12.98
N PRO A 394 8.15 41.83 -12.22
CA PRO A 394 8.01 42.71 -11.07
C PRO A 394 7.91 44.18 -11.53
N ILE A 395 6.87 44.89 -11.09
CA ILE A 395 6.75 46.35 -11.28
C ILE A 395 6.76 47.01 -9.91
N MET A 396 7.67 47.97 -9.72
CA MET A 396 7.75 48.77 -8.50
C MET A 396 7.08 50.12 -8.74
N ILE A 397 6.10 50.47 -7.90
CA ILE A 397 5.51 51.80 -7.86
C ILE A 397 6.15 52.57 -6.70
N GLN A 398 6.67 53.76 -7.02
CA GLN A 398 7.22 54.69 -6.04
C GLN A 398 6.25 55.87 -5.91
N PRO A 399 6.05 56.39 -4.68
CA PRO A 399 5.26 57.59 -4.48
C PRO A 399 5.99 58.80 -5.09
N GLU A 400 5.25 59.73 -5.70
CA GLU A 400 5.82 61.01 -6.12
C GLU A 400 6.35 61.77 -4.89
N LYS A 401 7.55 62.33 -5.00
CA LYS A 401 8.20 63.11 -3.93
C LYS A 401 7.58 64.49 -3.76
#